data_AF-N1RYR9-F1
#
_entry.id   AF-N1RYR9-F1
#
_cell.length_a   1.000
_cell.length_b   1.000
_cell.length_c   1.000
_cell.angle_alpha   90.00
_cell.angle_beta   90.00
_cell.angle_gamma   90.00
#
_symmetry.space_group_name_H-M   'P 1'
#
loop_
_entity.id
_entity.type
_entity.pdbx_description
1 polymer ?
#
loop_
_entity_poly.entity_id
_entity_poly.type
_entity_poly.pdbx_seq_one_letter_code
_entity_poly.pdbx_strand_id
1 'polypeptide(L)'
;MSYEIVDTSKCQHLLKDGKLPLSAANSMNYVSSCISQPTSWVAQNYELYNIYDLVCKYGIDEKCDLDLTISNQPHCPGGLGSMLQLKSTAKNVMYATRELIPA
;
A
#
# COMPACT_ATOMS: atom_id res chain seq x y z
N MET A 1 24.28 9.91 -14.51
CA MET A 1 23.64 9.41 -13.27
C MET A 1 23.87 7.90 -13.25
N SER A 2 24.63 7.38 -12.29
CA SER A 2 24.80 5.94 -12.10
C SER A 2 23.74 5.46 -11.11
N TYR A 3 22.99 4.43 -11.47
CA TYR A 3 22.06 3.75 -10.57
C TYR A 3 22.43 2.27 -10.51
N GLU A 4 22.06 1.63 -9.41
CA GLU A 4 22.17 0.19 -9.24
C GLU A 4 20.80 -0.36 -8.85
N ILE A 5 20.53 -1.60 -9.26
CA ILE A 5 19.33 -2.33 -8.83
C ILE A 5 19.71 -3.05 -7.55
N VAL A 6 19.05 -2.69 -6.45
CA VAL A 6 19.25 -3.29 -5.13
C VAL A 6 17.99 -4.01 -4.68
N ASP A 7 18.15 -4.90 -3.70
CA ASP A 7 17.02 -5.56 -3.06
C ASP A 7 16.09 -4.55 -2.35
N THR A 8 14.78 -4.80 -2.39
CA THR A 8 13.76 -3.93 -1.79
C THR A 8 13.98 -3.68 -0.30
N SER A 9 14.63 -4.59 0.43
CA SER A 9 14.98 -4.40 1.84
C SER A 9 15.85 -3.16 2.08
N LYS A 10 16.64 -2.72 1.09
CA LYS A 10 17.42 -1.48 1.18
C LYS A 10 16.54 -0.24 1.32
N CYS A 11 15.28 -0.32 0.91
CA CYS A 11 14.29 0.75 1.00
C CYS A 11 13.43 0.70 2.27
N GLN A 12 13.60 -0.26 3.18
CA GLN A 12 12.77 -0.40 4.38
C GLN A 12 12.71 0.87 5.24
N HIS A 13 13.81 1.61 5.32
CA HIS A 13 13.89 2.87 6.06
C HIS A 13 12.98 3.98 5.51
N LEU A 14 12.47 3.83 4.28
CA LEU A 14 11.49 4.74 3.66
C LEU A 14 10.04 4.32 3.96
N LEU A 15 9.84 3.11 4.48
CA LEU A 15 8.52 2.52 4.70
C LEU A 15 8.13 2.59 6.18
N LYS A 16 6.85 2.85 6.43
CA LYS A 16 6.29 2.78 7.78
C LYS A 16 6.34 1.33 8.27
N ASP A 17 6.92 1.11 9.45
CA ASP A 17 7.13 -0.21 10.05
C ASP A 17 7.89 -1.21 9.15
N GLY A 18 8.62 -0.72 8.14
CA GLY A 18 9.33 -1.55 7.17
C GLY A 18 8.43 -2.34 6.21
N LYS A 19 7.11 -2.08 6.20
CA LYS A 19 6.13 -2.78 5.36
C LYS A 19 5.66 -1.91 4.21
N LEU A 20 5.41 -2.52 3.06
CA LEU A 20 4.84 -1.85 1.89
C LEU A 20 3.34 -1.62 2.10
N PRO A 21 2.88 -0.37 2.25
CA PRO A 21 1.47 -0.07 2.36
C PRO A 21 0.79 -0.22 1.00
N LEU A 22 -0.35 -0.92 0.98
CA LEU A 22 -1.15 -1.18 -0.21
C LEU A 22 -2.62 -0.87 0.06
N SER A 23 -3.35 -0.43 -0.96
CA SER A 23 -4.79 -0.17 -0.86
C SER A 23 -5.55 -1.50 -0.88
N ALA A 24 -6.29 -1.78 0.20
CA ALA A 24 -7.09 -2.99 0.32
C ALA A 24 -8.10 -3.14 -0.83
N ALA A 25 -8.70 -2.04 -1.28
CA ALA A 25 -9.70 -2.04 -2.34
C ALA A 25 -9.10 -2.22 -3.75
N ASN A 26 -7.82 -1.86 -3.97
CA ASN A 26 -7.26 -1.74 -5.32
C ASN A 26 -6.01 -2.58 -5.60
N SER A 27 -5.39 -3.20 -4.59
CA SER A 27 -4.08 -3.88 -4.75
C SER A 27 -4.17 -5.41 -4.81
N MET A 28 -5.37 -5.99 -4.83
CA MET A 28 -5.55 -7.44 -4.61
C MET A 28 -4.90 -8.34 -5.66
N ASN A 29 -4.93 -7.97 -6.95
CA ASN A 29 -4.27 -8.75 -8.00
C ASN A 29 -2.74 -8.77 -7.82
N TYR A 30 -2.16 -7.66 -7.36
CA TYR A 30 -0.72 -7.58 -7.12
C TYR A 30 -0.31 -8.41 -5.92
N VAL A 31 -1.03 -8.28 -4.80
CA VAL A 31 -0.76 -9.00 -3.56
C VAL A 31 -0.93 -10.50 -3.75
N SER A 32 -2.02 -10.95 -4.37
CA SER A 32 -2.24 -12.38 -4.61
C SER A 32 -1.16 -12.99 -5.51
N SER A 33 -0.73 -12.26 -6.55
CA SER A 33 0.37 -12.68 -7.41
C SER A 33 1.69 -12.80 -6.66
N CYS A 34 1.94 -11.88 -5.71
CA CYS A 34 3.13 -11.92 -4.87
C CYS A 34 3.07 -13.07 -3.86
N ILE A 35 1.92 -13.29 -3.19
CA ILE A 35 1.72 -14.40 -2.25
C ILE A 35 1.92 -15.75 -2.94
N SER A 36 1.53 -15.87 -4.22
CA SER A 36 1.77 -17.08 -5.03
C SER A 36 3.26 -17.35 -5.31
N GLN A 37 4.15 -16.41 -4.98
CA GLN A 37 5.61 -16.54 -5.07
C GLN A 37 6.21 -16.43 -3.66
N PRO A 38 6.41 -17.54 -2.93
CA PRO A 38 6.77 -17.50 -1.50
C PRO A 38 8.07 -16.75 -1.17
N THR A 39 8.97 -16.63 -2.14
CA THR A 39 10.24 -15.89 -2.02
C THR A 39 10.10 -14.39 -2.31
N SER A 40 8.91 -13.92 -2.69
CA SER A 40 8.64 -12.49 -2.90
C SER A 40 8.77 -11.74 -1.58
N TRP A 41 9.58 -10.67 -1.59
CA TRP A 41 9.70 -9.77 -0.45
C TRP A 41 8.33 -9.18 -0.06
N VAL A 42 7.48 -8.86 -1.04
CA VAL A 42 6.16 -8.29 -0.80
C VAL A 42 5.26 -9.26 -0.07
N ALA A 43 5.26 -10.55 -0.44
CA ALA A 43 4.45 -11.57 0.24
C ALA A 43 4.74 -11.65 1.75
N GLN A 44 5.95 -11.26 2.16
CA GLN A 44 6.41 -11.31 3.55
C GLN A 44 6.34 -9.93 4.25
N ASN A 45 6.19 -8.83 3.50
CA ASN A 45 6.38 -7.46 4.02
C ASN A 45 5.35 -6.46 3.49
N TYR A 46 4.10 -6.87 3.27
CA TYR A 46 3.02 -5.95 2.90
C TYR A 46 2.08 -5.64 4.08
N GLU A 47 1.32 -4.57 3.94
CA GLU A 47 0.20 -4.25 4.81
C GLU A 47 -0.92 -3.60 4.00
N LEU A 48 -2.17 -4.00 4.26
CA LEU A 48 -3.32 -3.47 3.56
C LEU A 48 -4.01 -2.41 4.42
N TYR A 49 -4.34 -1.29 3.78
CA TYR A 49 -5.06 -0.18 4.40
C TYR A 49 -6.37 0.08 3.67
N ASN A 50 -7.43 0.44 4.40
CA ASN A 50 -8.76 0.74 3.85
C ASN A 50 -8.82 2.15 3.19
N ILE A 51 -7.83 2.47 2.36
CA ILE A 51 -7.77 3.70 1.57
C ILE A 51 -8.31 3.41 0.17
N TYR A 52 -9.27 4.23 -0.28
CA TYR A 52 -10.01 3.98 -1.51
C TYR A 52 -9.31 4.50 -2.76
N ASP A 53 -8.61 5.64 -2.68
CA ASP A 53 -7.99 6.28 -3.83
C ASP A 53 -6.55 6.71 -3.61
N LEU A 54 -5.85 6.91 -4.72
CA LEU A 54 -4.41 7.19 -4.79
C LEU A 54 -4.02 8.56 -4.18
N VAL A 55 -4.97 9.49 -4.08
CA VAL A 55 -4.76 10.82 -3.49
C VAL A 55 -5.25 10.88 -2.04
N CYS A 56 -5.57 9.72 -1.45
CA CYS A 56 -6.03 9.56 -0.07
C CYS A 56 -7.23 10.43 0.28
N LYS A 57 -8.17 10.64 -0.66
CA LYS A 57 -9.35 11.48 -0.45
C LYS A 57 -10.46 10.73 0.30
N TYR A 58 -10.60 9.44 0.03
CA TYR A 58 -11.64 8.57 0.57
C TYR A 58 -11.04 7.32 1.22
N GLY A 59 -11.72 6.85 2.26
CA GLY A 59 -11.37 5.64 2.99
C GLY A 59 -11.40 5.82 4.51
N ILE A 60 -10.81 4.85 5.19
CA ILE A 60 -10.60 4.83 6.63
C ILE A 60 -9.13 4.45 6.84
N ASP A 61 -8.40 5.23 7.65
CA ASP A 61 -7.01 4.91 8.00
C ASP A 61 -6.97 3.77 9.03
N GLU A 62 -7.28 2.57 8.57
CA GLU A 62 -7.29 1.33 9.33
C GLU A 62 -6.62 0.21 8.54
N LYS A 63 -6.09 -0.79 9.27
CA LYS A 63 -5.51 -1.99 8.68
C LYS A 63 -6.61 -2.97 8.29
N CYS A 64 -6.37 -3.70 7.22
CA CYS A 64 -7.21 -4.79 6.77
C CYS A 64 -6.43 -6.10 6.77
N ASP A 65 -7.12 -7.19 7.12
CA ASP A 65 -6.57 -8.54 7.11
C ASP A 65 -6.94 -9.26 5.81
N LEU A 66 -6.05 -10.12 5.34
CA LEU A 66 -6.27 -10.92 4.14
C LEU A 66 -5.98 -12.38 4.41
N ASP A 67 -6.98 -13.23 4.18
CA ASP A 67 -6.83 -14.67 4.11
C ASP A 67 -7.37 -15.17 2.76
N LEU A 68 -6.46 -15.41 1.82
CA LEU A 68 -6.80 -15.90 0.48
C LEU A 68 -7.34 -17.33 0.47
N THR A 69 -7.24 -18.07 1.58
CA THR A 69 -7.89 -19.38 1.71
C THR A 69 -9.39 -19.25 2.00
N ILE A 70 -9.83 -18.09 2.48
CA ILE A 70 -11.23 -17.79 2.82
C ILE A 70 -11.88 -16.90 1.77
N SER A 71 -11.20 -15.83 1.34
CA SER A 71 -11.77 -14.80 0.46
C SER A 71 -10.70 -14.12 -0.41
N ASN A 72 -11.09 -13.72 -1.61
CA ASN A 72 -10.27 -12.85 -2.46
C ASN A 72 -10.37 -11.35 -2.08
N GLN A 73 -11.18 -11.01 -1.06
CA GLN A 73 -11.37 -9.65 -0.55
C GLN A 73 -10.80 -9.52 0.87
N PRO A 74 -10.06 -8.45 1.18
CA PRO A 74 -9.61 -8.17 2.54
C PRO A 74 -10.79 -7.87 3.47
N HIS A 75 -10.63 -8.25 4.73
CA HIS A 75 -11.51 -7.84 5.81
C HIS A 75 -11.01 -6.55 6.45
N CYS A 76 -11.82 -5.50 6.43
CA CYS A 76 -11.53 -4.22 7.08
C CYS A 76 -12.59 -3.94 8.15
N PRO A 77 -12.24 -3.48 9.37
CA PRO A 77 -13.20 -3.24 10.45
C PRO A 77 -14.33 -2.27 10.07
N GLY A 78 -14.04 -1.20 9.34
CA GLY A 78 -15.01 -0.22 8.84
C GLY A 78 -15.71 -0.61 7.54
N GLY A 79 -15.50 -1.84 7.04
CA GLY A 79 -16.00 -2.31 5.75
C GLY A 79 -15.11 -1.89 4.58
N LEU A 80 -14.83 -2.85 3.68
CA LEU A 80 -13.99 -2.62 2.52
C LEU A 80 -14.62 -1.60 1.55
N GLY A 81 -13.82 -0.67 1.03
CA GLY A 81 -14.27 0.26 -0.01
C GLY A 81 -15.09 1.44 0.54
N SER A 82 -14.80 1.86 1.77
CA SER A 82 -15.43 3.02 2.38
C SER A 82 -15.18 4.30 1.57
N MET A 83 -16.24 5.08 1.34
CA MET A 83 -16.19 6.39 0.68
C MET A 83 -16.18 7.54 1.69
N LEU A 84 -15.86 7.28 2.96
CA LEU A 84 -15.73 8.33 3.96
C LEU A 84 -14.60 9.28 3.59
N GLN A 85 -14.84 10.58 3.73
CA GLN A 85 -13.83 11.59 3.41
C GLN A 85 -12.73 11.59 4.46
N LEU A 86 -11.50 11.35 4.02
CA LEU A 86 -10.32 11.45 4.87
C LEU A 86 -9.98 12.91 5.10
N LYS A 87 -9.48 13.21 6.30
CA LYS A 87 -8.97 14.55 6.66
C LYS A 87 -7.50 14.73 6.25
N SER A 88 -6.83 13.63 5.92
CA SER A 88 -5.45 13.59 5.47
C SER A 88 -5.35 14.16 4.05
N THR A 89 -4.30 14.94 3.78
CA THR A 89 -3.97 15.42 2.44
C THR A 89 -2.73 14.69 1.94
N ALA A 90 -2.84 13.96 0.83
CA ALA A 90 -1.67 13.43 0.15
C ALA A 90 -0.84 14.58 -0.48
N LYS A 91 0.45 14.33 -0.64
CA LYS A 91 1.37 15.23 -1.37
C LYS A 91 2.11 14.40 -2.41
N ASN A 92 2.27 14.95 -3.60
CA ASN A 92 3.13 14.38 -4.63
C ASN A 92 4.58 14.79 -4.36
N VAL A 93 5.52 13.88 -4.63
CA VAL A 93 6.95 14.17 -4.64
C VAL A 93 7.36 14.46 -6.09
N MET A 94 7.67 15.70 -6.41
CA MET A 94 8.07 16.09 -7.76
C MET A 94 9.36 15.37 -8.17
N TYR A 95 9.31 14.73 -9.34
CA TYR A 95 10.46 14.07 -9.92
C TYR A 95 11.59 15.08 -10.16
N ALA A 96 12.84 14.63 -10.00
CA ALA A 96 14.07 15.43 -10.05
C ALA A 96 14.25 16.47 -8.93
N THR A 97 13.22 17.21 -8.51
CA THR A 97 13.37 18.29 -7.50
C THR A 97 13.14 17.82 -6.07
N ARG A 98 12.40 16.72 -5.87
CA ARG A 98 11.94 16.22 -4.56
C ARG A 98 11.03 17.19 -3.81
N GLU A 99 10.51 18.20 -4.50
CA GLU A 99 9.57 19.16 -3.92
C GLU A 99 8.23 18.48 -3.61
N LEU A 100 7.66 18.79 -2.45
CA LEU A 100 6.33 18.30 -2.07
C LEU A 100 5.26 19.27 -2.60
N ILE A 101 4.45 18.81 -3.54
CA ILE A 101 3.31 19.57 -4.08
C ILE A 101 1.99 18.92 -3.67
N PRO A 102 0.86 19.65 -3.65
CA PRO A 102 -0.45 19.05 -3.42
C PRO A 102 -0.73 17.89 -4.39
N ALA A 103 -1.43 16.87 -3.88
CA ALA A 103 -1.87 15.71 -4.68
C ALA A 103 -2.95 16.07 -5.71
#